data_AF-A4XFM1-F1
#
_entry.id   AF-A4XFM1-F1
#
_cell.length_a   1.000
_cell.length_b   1.000
_cell.length_c   1.000
_cell.angle_alpha   90.00
_cell.angle_beta   90.00
_cell.angle_gamma   90.00
#
_symmetry.space_group_name_H-M   'P 1'
#
loop_
_entity.id
_entity.type
_entity.pdbx_description
1 polymer ?
#
loop_
_entity_poly.entity_id
_entity_poly.type
_entity_poly.pdbx_seq_one_letter_code
_entity_poly.pdbx_strand_id
1 'polypeptide(L)'
;MSYQELSNAEKEVVDTMPYFFEKIVVDGQEIVSPNAFAQFIFEDYINTTIKVSTEVKELINKNKQYKNFIHNQLMELLKKVKLYFNNYREYQGLKGELQHNENWGINKPYIYKDPSRGGKFIFRCAYDFDNINSILLIYKIWLNHEQYEEECEKIVKGEKIIDMDKNKLVEIDIEEW
;
A
#
# COMPACT_ATOMS: atom_id res chain seq x y z
N MET A 1 2.85 -16.45 -18.53
CA MET A 1 4.26 -16.75 -18.18
C MET A 1 4.47 -18.26 -18.29
N SER A 2 5.64 -18.77 -18.70
CA SER A 2 5.83 -20.24 -18.71
C SER A 2 5.91 -20.76 -17.27
N TYR A 3 5.17 -21.83 -16.96
CA TYR A 3 5.22 -22.47 -15.65
C TYR A 3 6.64 -22.92 -15.30
N GLN A 4 7.44 -23.32 -16.29
CA GLN A 4 8.82 -23.74 -16.04
C GLN A 4 9.73 -22.60 -15.60
N GLU A 5 9.44 -21.37 -16.04
CA GLU A 5 10.20 -20.15 -15.74
C GLU A 5 9.88 -19.58 -14.35
N LEU A 6 8.79 -20.02 -13.73
CA LEU A 6 8.43 -19.62 -12.37
C LEU A 6 9.44 -20.13 -11.33
N SER A 7 9.71 -19.31 -10.32
CA SER A 7 10.42 -19.72 -9.11
C SER A 7 9.63 -20.78 -8.34
N ASN A 8 10.30 -21.48 -7.42
CA ASN A 8 9.63 -22.53 -6.63
C ASN A 8 8.48 -21.98 -5.78
N ALA A 9 8.60 -20.76 -5.26
CA ALA A 9 7.54 -20.12 -4.49
C ALA A 9 6.34 -19.77 -5.37
N GLU A 10 6.57 -19.27 -6.59
CA GLU A 10 5.49 -18.97 -7.54
C GLU A 10 4.80 -20.25 -8.02
N LYS A 11 5.56 -21.33 -8.26
CA LYS A 11 4.99 -22.66 -8.59
C LYS A 11 4.08 -23.15 -7.48
N GLU A 12 4.53 -23.06 -6.22
CA GLU A 12 3.72 -23.43 -5.05
C GLU A 12 2.41 -22.63 -4.98
N VAL A 13 2.46 -21.31 -5.21
CA VAL A 13 1.26 -20.47 -5.25
C VAL A 13 0.30 -20.91 -6.37
N VAL A 14 0.81 -21.09 -7.58
CA VAL A 14 0.01 -21.52 -8.74
C VAL A 14 -0.65 -22.87 -8.49
N ASP A 15 0.09 -23.82 -7.91
CA ASP A 15 -0.39 -25.19 -7.68
C ASP A 15 -1.37 -25.27 -6.50
N THR A 16 -1.20 -24.44 -5.48
CA THR A 16 -2.08 -24.42 -4.29
C THR A 16 -3.29 -23.52 -4.48
N MET A 17 -3.29 -22.63 -5.48
CA MET A 17 -4.37 -21.70 -5.78
C MET A 17 -4.93 -21.84 -7.21
N PRO A 18 -5.41 -23.03 -7.62
CA PRO A 18 -5.94 -23.27 -8.97
C PRO A 18 -7.22 -22.46 -9.27
N TYR A 19 -7.85 -21.89 -8.25
CA TYR A 19 -9.01 -21.01 -8.39
C TYR A 19 -8.67 -19.62 -8.89
N PHE A 20 -7.39 -19.22 -8.83
CA PHE A 20 -6.92 -17.95 -9.37
C PHE A 20 -6.14 -18.12 -10.67
N PHE A 21 -5.48 -19.25 -10.86
CA PHE A 21 -4.59 -19.47 -11.98
C PHE A 21 -5.03 -20.67 -12.82
N GLU A 22 -4.99 -20.49 -14.14
CA GLU A 22 -5.16 -21.55 -15.11
C GLU A 22 -3.84 -21.88 -15.79
N LYS A 23 -3.62 -23.17 -16.04
CA LYS A 23 -2.47 -23.71 -16.78
C LYS A 23 -2.96 -24.13 -18.15
N ILE A 24 -2.55 -23.41 -19.18
CA ILE A 24 -2.91 -23.68 -20.58
C ILE A 24 -1.67 -24.14 -21.34
N VAL A 25 -1.81 -25.12 -22.23
CA VAL A 25 -0.70 -25.57 -23.07
C VAL A 25 -0.76 -24.84 -24.41
N VAL A 26 0.26 -24.04 -24.69
CA VAL A 26 0.42 -23.31 -25.96
C VAL A 26 1.75 -23.75 -26.57
N ASP A 27 1.73 -24.26 -27.79
CA ASP A 27 2.92 -24.74 -28.51
C ASP A 27 3.78 -25.75 -27.70
N GLY A 28 3.13 -26.59 -26.90
CA GLY A 28 3.79 -27.60 -26.07
C GLY A 28 4.40 -27.06 -24.76
N GLN A 29 4.19 -25.78 -24.44
CA GLN A 29 4.62 -25.15 -23.20
C GLN A 29 3.41 -24.91 -22.28
N GLU A 30 3.56 -25.25 -20.99
CA GLU A 30 2.57 -24.93 -19.97
C GLU A 30 2.71 -23.44 -19.60
N ILE A 31 1.71 -22.66 -19.97
CA ILE A 31 1.61 -21.24 -19.67
C ILE A 31 0.65 -21.06 -18.50
N VAL A 32 1.07 -20.29 -17.50
CA VAL A 32 0.22 -19.84 -16.41
C VAL A 32 -0.40 -18.49 -16.77
N SER A 33 -1.72 -18.39 -16.57
CA SER A 33 -2.50 -17.17 -16.72
C SER A 33 -3.45 -16.98 -15.52
N PRO A 34 -3.69 -15.75 -15.04
CA PRO A 34 -4.80 -15.49 -14.13
C PRO A 34 -6.14 -15.70 -14.86
N ASN A 35 -7.06 -16.45 -14.26
CA ASN A 35 -8.40 -16.64 -14.82
C ASN A 35 -9.28 -15.38 -14.66
N ALA A 36 -10.47 -15.36 -15.24
CA ALA A 36 -11.36 -14.21 -15.18
C ALA A 36 -11.73 -13.76 -13.74
N PHE A 37 -11.79 -14.68 -12.78
CA PHE A 37 -12.07 -14.38 -11.38
C PHE A 37 -10.87 -13.73 -10.68
N ALA A 38 -9.66 -14.24 -10.95
CA ALA A 38 -8.41 -13.60 -10.53
C ALA A 38 -8.25 -12.23 -11.16
N GLN A 39 -8.49 -12.09 -12.46
CA GLN A 39 -8.45 -10.81 -13.14
C GLN A 39 -9.42 -9.83 -12.48
N PHE A 40 -10.67 -10.22 -12.27
CA PHE A 40 -11.64 -9.36 -11.56
C PHE A 40 -11.18 -8.96 -10.16
N ILE A 41 -10.60 -9.89 -9.38
CA ILE A 41 -10.12 -9.58 -8.03
C ILE A 41 -8.88 -8.69 -8.08
N PHE A 42 -7.97 -8.92 -9.02
CA PHE A 42 -6.67 -8.26 -9.08
C PHE A 42 -6.67 -6.97 -9.90
N GLU A 43 -7.62 -6.77 -10.81
CA GLU A 43 -7.75 -5.59 -11.66
C GLU A 43 -7.87 -4.31 -10.82
N ASP A 44 -8.50 -4.40 -9.65
CA ASP A 44 -8.55 -3.30 -8.69
C ASP A 44 -7.25 -3.11 -7.87
N TYR A 45 -6.40 -4.12 -7.68
CA TYR A 45 -5.19 -3.96 -6.85
C TYR A 45 -3.93 -3.72 -7.67
N ILE A 46 -3.86 -4.26 -8.88
CA ILE A 46 -2.71 -4.18 -9.79
C ILE A 46 -2.66 -2.82 -10.51
N ASN A 47 -3.81 -2.24 -10.84
CA ASN A 47 -3.87 -1.00 -11.63
C ASN A 47 -3.71 0.29 -10.81
N THR A 48 -3.28 0.21 -9.55
CA THR A 48 -3.04 1.42 -8.73
C THR A 48 -1.57 1.72 -8.59
N THR A 49 -1.19 2.88 -9.11
CA THR A 49 0.16 3.42 -8.95
C THR A 49 0.38 3.88 -7.51
N ILE A 50 1.49 3.47 -6.90
CA ILE A 50 1.94 4.01 -5.62
C ILE A 50 3.11 4.97 -5.88
N LYS A 51 2.96 6.23 -5.46
CA LYS A 51 4.03 7.22 -5.51
C LYS A 51 4.43 7.63 -4.11
N VAL A 52 5.74 7.70 -3.85
CA VAL A 52 6.28 7.99 -2.53
C VAL A 52 7.25 9.17 -2.58
N SER A 53 7.39 9.90 -1.48
CA SER A 53 8.41 10.94 -1.37
C SER A 53 9.82 10.36 -1.34
N THR A 54 10.82 11.19 -1.66
CA THR A 54 12.24 10.80 -1.56
C THR A 54 12.59 10.30 -0.16
N GLU A 55 12.05 10.92 0.90
CA GLU A 55 12.25 10.49 2.29
C GLU A 55 11.75 9.05 2.50
N VAL A 56 10.56 8.73 1.99
CA VAL A 56 9.97 7.40 2.11
C VAL A 56 10.79 6.37 1.31
N LYS A 57 11.18 6.71 0.07
CA LYS A 57 12.04 5.85 -0.76
C LYS A 57 13.38 5.54 -0.06
N GLU A 58 14.01 6.55 0.53
CA GLU A 58 15.23 6.36 1.31
C GLU A 58 15.02 5.48 2.54
N LEU A 59 13.90 5.67 3.25
CA LEU A 59 13.56 4.87 4.43
C LEU A 59 13.41 3.38 4.07
N ILE A 60 12.74 3.08 2.96
CA ILE A 60 12.58 1.72 2.43
C ILE A 60 13.94 1.12 2.04
N ASN A 61 14.75 1.88 1.28
CA ASN A 61 16.04 1.41 0.77
C ASN A 61 17.06 1.16 1.89
N LYS A 62 17.10 2.01 2.91
CA LYS A 62 18.03 1.89 4.05
C LYS A 62 17.66 0.74 4.98
N ASN A 63 16.39 0.36 5.06
CA ASN A 63 15.89 -0.62 6.04
C ASN A 63 15.29 -1.86 5.38
N LYS A 64 16.15 -2.70 4.76
CA LYS A 64 15.71 -3.95 4.11
C LYS A 64 14.84 -4.85 5.01
N GLN A 65 15.10 -4.86 6.33
CA GLN A 65 14.31 -5.63 7.30
C GLN A 65 12.84 -5.17 7.39
N TYR A 66 12.54 -3.91 7.09
CA TYR A 66 11.19 -3.34 7.11
C TYR A 66 10.54 -3.27 5.73
N LYS A 67 11.27 -3.58 4.65
CA LYS A 67 10.77 -3.48 3.27
C LYS A 67 9.45 -4.25 3.10
N ASN A 68 9.43 -5.53 3.46
CA ASN A 68 8.25 -6.38 3.34
C ASN A 68 7.11 -5.92 4.27
N PHE A 69 7.46 -5.44 5.46
CA PHE A 69 6.47 -4.90 6.39
C PHE A 69 5.79 -3.65 5.83
N ILE A 70 6.57 -2.67 5.36
CA ILE A 70 6.07 -1.44 4.74
C ILE A 70 5.21 -1.78 3.52
N HIS A 71 5.69 -2.69 2.67
CA HIS A 71 4.96 -3.13 1.49
C HIS A 71 3.58 -3.68 1.85
N ASN A 72 3.52 -4.65 2.77
CA ASN A 72 2.26 -5.25 3.21
C ASN A 72 1.31 -4.20 3.80
N GLN A 73 1.85 -3.22 4.52
CA GLN A 73 1.07 -2.13 5.11
C GLN A 73 0.55 -1.14 4.06
N LEU A 74 1.31 -0.88 2.99
CA LEU A 74 0.86 -0.08 1.86
C LEU A 74 -0.23 -0.78 1.07
N MET A 75 -0.14 -2.11 0.88
CA MET A 75 -1.19 -2.89 0.23
C MET A 75 -2.47 -2.95 1.07
N GLU A 76 -2.35 -3.11 2.38
CA GLU A 76 -3.51 -3.06 3.28
C GLU A 76 -4.15 -1.66 3.30
N LEU A 77 -3.35 -0.60 3.30
CA LEU A 77 -3.85 0.76 3.12
C LEU A 77 -4.59 0.91 1.79
N LEU A 78 -3.98 0.50 0.68
CA LEU A 78 -4.57 0.57 -0.66
C LEU A 78 -5.95 -0.09 -0.70
N LYS A 79 -6.05 -1.30 -0.15
CA LYS A 79 -7.32 -2.01 -0.02
C LYS A 79 -8.36 -1.20 0.75
N LYS A 80 -8.00 -0.67 1.92
CA LYS A 80 -8.91 0.09 2.78
C LYS A 80 -9.35 1.40 2.13
N VAL A 81 -8.44 2.14 1.47
CA VAL A 81 -8.80 3.40 0.81
C VAL A 81 -9.74 3.15 -0.35
N LYS A 82 -9.53 2.10 -1.16
CA LYS A 82 -10.45 1.77 -2.25
C LYS A 82 -11.85 1.44 -1.73
N LEU A 83 -11.96 0.58 -0.72
CA LEU A 83 -13.25 0.27 -0.10
C LEU A 83 -13.93 1.52 0.46
N TYR A 84 -13.18 2.33 1.20
CA TYR A 84 -13.70 3.53 1.86
C TYR A 84 -14.13 4.63 0.89
N PHE A 85 -13.32 4.97 -0.11
CA PHE A 85 -13.62 6.06 -1.04
C PHE A 85 -14.62 5.64 -2.13
N ASN A 86 -14.71 4.36 -2.49
CA ASN A 86 -15.72 3.88 -3.44
C ASN A 86 -17.10 3.66 -2.79
N ASN A 87 -17.15 3.28 -1.51
CA ASN A 87 -18.41 3.03 -0.81
C ASN A 87 -18.35 3.45 0.67
N TYR A 88 -18.25 4.76 0.90
CA TYR A 88 -18.13 5.34 2.24
C TYR A 88 -19.24 4.89 3.21
N ARG A 89 -20.48 4.72 2.74
CA ARG A 89 -21.62 4.35 3.61
C ARG A 89 -21.46 2.98 4.25
N GLU A 90 -20.90 2.03 3.50
CA GLU A 90 -20.68 0.67 3.99
C GLU A 90 -19.40 0.58 4.83
N TYR A 91 -18.36 1.35 4.47
CA TYR A 91 -17.02 1.27 5.07
C TYR A 91 -16.67 2.40 6.03
N GLN A 92 -17.66 3.14 6.52
CA GLN A 92 -17.49 4.25 7.49
C GLN A 92 -16.71 3.87 8.76
N GLY A 93 -16.73 2.60 9.16
CA GLY A 93 -15.92 2.09 10.27
C GLY A 93 -14.40 2.24 10.07
N LEU A 94 -13.93 2.36 8.82
CA LEU A 94 -12.52 2.59 8.50
C LEU A 94 -12.06 4.04 8.75
N LYS A 95 -12.98 4.99 8.99
CA LYS A 95 -12.65 6.41 9.09
C LYS A 95 -11.57 6.69 10.15
N GLY A 96 -11.69 6.10 11.34
CA GLY A 96 -10.74 6.33 12.43
C GLY A 96 -9.32 5.84 12.14
N GLU A 97 -9.18 4.82 11.28
CA GLU A 97 -7.89 4.32 10.81
C GLU A 97 -7.37 5.17 9.65
N LEU A 98 -8.21 5.48 8.67
CA LEU A 98 -7.81 6.15 7.42
C LEU A 98 -7.64 7.66 7.55
N GLN A 99 -8.29 8.30 8.52
CA GLN A 99 -8.29 9.75 8.72
C GLN A 99 -7.90 10.11 10.16
N HIS A 100 -6.89 9.43 10.70
CA HIS A 100 -6.41 9.66 12.07
C HIS A 100 -5.85 11.08 12.29
N ASN A 101 -5.60 11.82 11.21
CA ASN A 101 -5.27 13.25 11.23
C ASN A 101 -6.36 14.11 11.88
N GLU A 102 -7.64 13.69 11.83
CA GLU A 102 -8.75 14.41 12.48
C GLU A 102 -8.53 14.52 13.99
N ASN A 103 -7.94 13.49 14.63
CA ASN A 103 -7.63 13.51 16.06
C ASN A 103 -6.57 14.56 16.44
N TRP A 104 -5.74 14.96 15.47
CA TRP A 104 -4.73 15.99 15.63
C TRP A 104 -5.21 17.38 15.20
N GLY A 105 -6.39 17.49 14.59
CA GLY A 105 -6.82 18.73 13.95
C GLY A 105 -6.07 19.07 12.66
N ILE A 106 -5.42 18.07 12.04
CA ILE A 106 -4.72 18.22 10.76
C ILE A 106 -5.72 17.95 9.63
N ASN A 107 -5.92 18.89 8.71
CA ASN A 107 -6.86 18.71 7.59
C ASN A 107 -6.32 17.76 6.52
N LYS A 108 -5.09 18.02 6.04
CA LYS A 108 -4.36 17.23 5.06
C LYS A 108 -2.86 17.25 5.37
N PRO A 109 -2.08 16.23 4.97
CA PRO A 109 -2.54 14.99 4.31
C PRO A 109 -3.36 14.11 5.26
N TYR A 110 -4.02 13.07 4.74
CA TYR A 110 -4.65 12.09 5.61
C TYR A 110 -3.58 11.31 6.37
N ILE A 111 -3.88 10.89 7.60
CA ILE A 111 -2.98 10.02 8.37
C ILE A 111 -3.62 8.67 8.54
N TYR A 112 -2.96 7.64 8.02
CA TYR A 112 -3.33 6.25 8.25
C TYR A 112 -2.72 5.74 9.55
N LYS A 113 -3.54 5.08 10.35
CA LYS A 113 -3.19 4.38 11.58
C LYS A 113 -3.53 2.90 11.47
N ASP A 114 -2.53 2.06 11.19
CA ASP A 114 -2.71 0.61 11.23
C ASP A 114 -3.25 0.14 12.60
N PRO A 115 -4.28 -0.73 12.63
CA PRO A 115 -4.81 -1.33 13.86
C PRO A 115 -3.78 -2.32 14.40
N SER A 116 -2.86 -1.80 15.19
CA SER A 116 -1.72 -2.54 15.75
C SER A 116 -2.17 -3.75 16.58
N ARG A 117 -2.15 -4.95 15.98
CA ARG A 117 -2.38 -6.23 16.66
C ARG A 117 -1.10 -6.66 17.39
N GLY A 118 -0.91 -6.24 18.64
CA GLY A 118 0.11 -6.81 19.52
C GLY A 118 1.55 -6.26 19.37
N GLY A 119 1.69 -4.97 19.05
CA GLY A 119 2.77 -4.12 19.58
C GLY A 119 4.21 -4.28 19.09
N LYS A 120 4.54 -5.20 18.17
CA LYS A 120 5.95 -5.38 17.75
C LYS A 120 6.42 -4.42 16.65
N PHE A 121 5.51 -4.00 15.76
CA PHE A 121 5.81 -3.09 14.65
C PHE A 121 4.70 -2.05 14.49
N ILE A 122 5.10 -0.78 14.36
CA ILE A 122 4.20 0.36 14.19
C ILE A 122 4.26 0.78 12.73
N PHE A 123 3.11 1.07 12.14
CA PHE A 123 3.02 1.69 10.83
C PHE A 123 1.99 2.82 10.87
N ARG A 124 2.46 4.03 10.60
CA ARG A 124 1.63 5.19 10.31
C ARG A 124 2.13 5.80 9.02
N CYS A 125 1.25 6.39 8.23
CA CYS A 125 1.71 7.18 7.09
C CYS A 125 0.82 8.38 6.84
N ALA A 126 1.44 9.43 6.30
CA ALA A 126 0.75 10.57 5.73
C ALA A 126 0.54 10.30 4.24
N TYR A 127 -0.71 10.34 3.79
CA TYR A 127 -1.08 9.96 2.43
C TYR A 127 -2.20 10.82 1.84
N ASP A 128 -2.38 10.69 0.53
CA ASP A 128 -3.56 11.12 -0.21
C ASP A 128 -3.90 10.04 -1.23
N PHE A 129 -5.16 9.97 -1.65
CA PHE A 129 -5.62 8.98 -2.62
C PHE A 129 -6.40 9.68 -3.72
N ASP A 130 -5.89 9.58 -4.95
CA ASP A 130 -6.58 10.04 -6.14
C ASP A 130 -7.42 8.88 -6.68
N ASN A 131 -8.71 8.89 -6.35
CA ASN A 131 -9.63 7.82 -6.75
C ASN A 131 -9.88 7.80 -8.27
N ILE A 132 -9.79 8.95 -8.94
CA ILE A 132 -10.07 9.05 -10.38
C ILE A 132 -8.94 8.39 -11.17
N ASN A 133 -7.70 8.75 -10.82
CA ASN A 133 -6.52 8.23 -11.51
C ASN A 133 -5.98 6.94 -10.88
N SER A 134 -6.62 6.43 -9.82
CA SER A 134 -6.15 5.28 -9.04
C SER A 134 -4.70 5.43 -8.60
N ILE A 135 -4.37 6.52 -7.89
CA ILE A 135 -3.01 6.78 -7.41
C ILE A 135 -2.99 6.95 -5.89
N LEU A 136 -2.18 6.12 -5.21
CA LEU A 136 -1.87 6.25 -3.79
C LEU A 136 -0.59 7.06 -3.61
N LEU A 137 -0.69 8.20 -2.93
CA LEU A 137 0.40 9.14 -2.72
C LEU A 137 0.85 9.05 -1.26
N ILE A 138 2.11 8.67 -1.01
CA ILE A 138 2.68 8.53 0.33
C ILE A 138 3.73 9.61 0.56
N TYR A 139 3.42 10.56 1.43
CA TYR A 139 4.32 11.68 1.73
C TYR A 139 5.32 11.33 2.83
N LYS A 140 4.90 10.54 3.83
CA LYS A 140 5.73 10.17 4.97
C LYS A 140 5.28 8.86 5.61
N ILE A 141 6.22 8.09 6.15
CA ILE A 141 5.99 6.89 6.96
C ILE A 141 6.65 7.07 8.33
N TRP A 142 5.92 6.70 9.38
CA TRP A 142 6.47 6.55 10.73
C TRP A 142 6.41 5.08 11.15
N LEU A 143 7.56 4.56 11.59
CA LEU A 143 7.71 3.20 12.12
C LEU A 143 7.89 3.17 13.65
N ASN A 144 7.89 4.34 14.28
CA ASN A 144 8.04 4.54 15.72
C ASN A 144 6.90 5.45 16.21
N HIS A 145 6.30 5.10 17.35
CA HIS A 145 5.13 5.79 17.89
C HIS A 145 5.47 7.15 18.49
N GLU A 146 6.56 7.23 19.27
CA GLU A 146 7.00 8.47 19.91
C GLU A 146 7.38 9.51 18.85
N GLN A 147 8.13 9.09 17.82
CA GLN A 147 8.47 9.96 16.69
C GLN A 147 7.22 10.46 15.96
N TYR A 148 6.22 9.58 15.77
CA TYR A 148 4.96 9.95 15.15
C TYR A 148 4.23 11.03 15.97
N GLU A 149 4.09 10.85 17.28
CA GLU A 149 3.41 11.82 18.14
C GLU A 149 4.15 13.17 18.17
N GLU A 150 5.46 13.15 18.39
CA GLU A 150 6.29 14.37 18.42
C GLU A 150 6.17 15.16 17.10
N GLU A 151 6.23 14.47 15.96
CA GLU A 151 6.13 15.14 14.67
C GLU A 151 4.72 15.65 14.39
N CYS A 152 3.67 14.92 14.77
CA CYS A 152 2.31 15.40 14.68
C CYS A 152 2.08 16.66 15.52
N GLU A 153 2.60 16.73 16.75
CA GLU A 153 2.54 17.94 17.57
C GLU A 153 3.21 19.13 16.87
N LYS A 154 4.40 18.93 16.30
CA LYS A 154 5.11 19.99 15.55
C LYS A 154 4.33 20.44 14.31
N ILE A 155 3.64 19.53 13.63
CA ILE A 155 2.78 19.86 12.49
C ILE A 155 1.60 20.73 12.95
N VAL A 156 0.94 20.36 14.05
CA VAL A 156 -0.19 21.12 14.60
C VAL A 156 0.24 22.52 15.04
N LYS A 157 1.44 22.66 15.61
CA LYS A 157 2.03 23.96 16.00
C LYS A 157 2.54 24.78 14.81
N GLY A 158 2.55 24.21 13.60
CA GLY A 158 3.11 24.86 12.40
C GLY A 158 4.65 24.92 12.36
N GLU A 159 5.32 24.19 13.25
CA GLU A 159 6.79 24.10 13.34
C GLU A 159 7.36 23.11 12.30
N LYS A 160 6.52 22.22 11.77
CA LYS A 160 6.87 21.25 10.74
C LYS A 160 5.80 21.20 9.67
N ILE A 161 6.22 21.07 8.41
CA ILE A 161 5.32 20.91 7.26
C ILE A 161 5.70 19.62 6.54
N ILE A 162 4.68 18.83 6.17
CA ILE A 162 4.87 17.70 5.26
C ILE A 162 4.84 18.26 3.83
N ASP A 163 5.91 18.04 3.07
CA ASP A 163 5.93 18.40 1.65
C ASP A 163 4.94 17.52 0.88
N MET A 164 3.86 18.14 0.39
CA MET A 164 2.80 17.48 -0.37
C MET A 164 2.89 17.73 -1.87
N ASP A 165 4.04 18.23 -2.37
CA ASP A 165 4.24 18.44 -3.81
C ASP A 165 4.25 17.11 -4.56
N LYS A 166 3.14 16.82 -5.26
CA LYS A 166 2.92 15.58 -6.01
C LYS A 166 3.97 15.38 -7.13
N ASN A 167 4.61 16.45 -7.61
CA ASN A 167 5.64 16.37 -8.66
C ASN A 167 6.98 15.85 -8.13
N LYS A 168 7.19 15.87 -6.81
CA LYS A 168 8.41 15.33 -6.17
C LYS A 168 8.26 13.88 -5.77
N LEU A 169 7.07 13.29 -5.95
CA LEU A 169 6.83 11.89 -5.64
C LEU A 169 7.34 11.01 -6.79
N VAL A 170 7.97 9.91 -6.42
CA VAL A 170 8.49 8.92 -7.35
C VAL A 170 7.66 7.66 -7.26
N GLU A 171 7.36 7.08 -8.42
CA GLU A 171 6.70 5.78 -8.50
C GLU A 171 7.60 4.69 -7.93
N ILE A 172 6.99 3.72 -7.25
CA ILE A 172 7.65 2.51 -6.80
C ILE A 172 7.00 1.32 -7.49
N ASP A 173 7.81 0.52 -8.19
CA ASP A 173 7.32 -0.71 -8.80
C ASP A 173 7.03 -1.72 -7.69
N ILE A 174 5.79 -2.16 -7.60
CA ILE A 174 5.35 -3.16 -6.62
C ILE A 174 5.92 -4.55 -7.01
N GLU A 175 6.20 -4.78 -8.30
CA GLU A 175 6.70 -6.05 -8.83
C GLU A 175 8.19 -6.33 -8.53
N GLU A 176 8.99 -5.30 -8.22
CA GLU A 176 10.43 -5.45 -7.93
C GLU A 176 10.75 -5.56 -6.42
N TRP A 177 9.75 -5.85 -5.57
CA TRP A 177 9.89 -5.77 -4.11
C TRP A 177 10.24 -7.07 -3.39
#